data_AF-A0A163JF36-F1
#
_entry.id   AF-A0A163JF36-F1
#
_cell.length_a   1.000
_cell.length_b   1.000
_cell.length_c   1.000
_cell.angle_alpha   90.00
_cell.angle_beta   90.00
_cell.angle_gamma   90.00
#
_symmetry.space_group_name_H-M   'P 1'
#
loop_
_entity.id
_entity.type
_entity.pdbx_description
1 polymer ?
#
loop_
_entity_poly.entity_id
_entity_poly.type
_entity_poly.pdbx_seq_one_letter_code
_entity_poly.pdbx_strand_id
1 'polypeptide(L)'
;MNDDMMDLDDDALVKTIFDTIERQTGYRHYQQRIGNPILSNAIVFYGKCIQRPDTQHPLNPNDRRRNVVSMPTYDCRGEITGHIHRDQNWIQLTIDHHQNHQPQPTQRVFLTNEEVDFLSDNATTMTTPELYRTSVQRFGNHITRAQVYHWRLDAVQGEYLRDNDQFVSARALLNEWNDCGFEEVR
;
A
#
# COMPACT_ATOMS: atom_id res chain seq x y z
N MET A 1 -15.03 -20.96 12.24
CA MET A 1 -14.61 -19.55 12.37
C MET A 1 -14.00 -19.40 13.76
N ASN A 2 -12.94 -18.60 13.94
CA ASN A 2 -12.25 -18.49 15.24
C ASN A 2 -13.09 -17.64 16.22
N ASP A 3 -12.96 -17.88 17.52
CA ASP A 3 -13.73 -17.16 18.55
C ASP A 3 -13.53 -15.63 18.47
N ASP A 4 -12.30 -15.17 18.19
CA ASP A 4 -11.99 -13.75 17.99
C ASP A 4 -12.77 -13.10 16.82
N MET A 5 -13.19 -13.87 15.81
CA MET A 5 -13.97 -13.35 14.68
C MET A 5 -15.46 -13.25 15.01
N MET A 6 -15.94 -13.99 16.02
CA MET A 6 -17.35 -14.00 16.43
C MET A 6 -17.73 -12.74 17.20
N ASP A 7 -16.75 -12.14 17.89
CA ASP A 7 -16.92 -10.91 18.67
C ASP A 7 -16.81 -9.62 17.83
N LEU A 8 -16.41 -9.74 16.56
CA LEU A 8 -16.36 -8.60 15.65
C LEU A 8 -17.77 -8.15 15.24
N ASP A 9 -17.92 -6.84 15.01
CA ASP A 9 -19.05 -6.32 14.27
C ASP A 9 -19.02 -6.80 12.80
N ASP A 10 -20.16 -6.67 12.10
CA ASP A 10 -20.31 -7.20 10.75
C ASP A 10 -19.32 -6.58 9.75
N ASP A 11 -19.05 -5.29 9.89
CA ASP A 11 -18.11 -4.57 9.01
C ASP A 11 -16.66 -5.02 9.23
N ALA A 12 -16.23 -5.15 10.48
CA ALA A 12 -14.90 -5.62 10.86
C ALA A 12 -14.68 -7.09 10.48
N LEU A 13 -15.71 -7.92 10.65
CA LEU A 13 -15.68 -9.32 10.22
C LEU A 13 -15.55 -9.43 8.70
N VAL A 14 -16.39 -8.72 7.94
CA VAL A 14 -16.32 -8.70 6.48
C VAL A 14 -14.96 -8.20 6.00
N LYS A 15 -14.43 -7.12 6.58
CA LYS A 15 -13.09 -6.63 6.27
C LYS A 15 -12.02 -7.68 6.49
N THR A 16 -12.06 -8.39 7.63
CA THR A 16 -11.12 -9.47 7.96
C THR A 16 -11.19 -10.61 6.94
N ILE A 17 -12.38 -10.93 6.45
CA ILE A 17 -12.57 -11.94 5.40
C ILE A 17 -11.92 -11.48 4.08
N PHE A 18 -12.15 -10.23 3.65
CA PHE A 18 -11.54 -9.69 2.44
C PHE A 18 -10.00 -9.65 2.54
N ASP A 19 -9.45 -9.22 3.68
CA ASP A 19 -8.00 -9.20 3.93
C ASP A 19 -7.41 -10.61 3.89
N THR A 20 -8.16 -11.61 4.38
CA THR A 20 -7.73 -13.02 4.34
C THR A 20 -7.73 -13.57 2.91
N ILE A 21 -8.74 -13.22 2.11
CA ILE A 21 -8.81 -13.61 0.69
C ILE A 21 -7.67 -12.95 -0.09
N GLU A 22 -7.40 -11.66 0.14
CA GLU A 22 -6.26 -10.96 -0.46
C GLU A 22 -4.94 -11.66 -0.12
N ARG A 23 -4.72 -12.03 1.15
CA ARG A 23 -3.49 -12.71 1.58
C ARG A 23 -3.32 -14.09 0.95
N GLN A 24 -4.41 -14.84 0.77
CA GLN A 24 -4.36 -16.22 0.25
C GLN A 24 -4.32 -16.27 -1.28
N THR A 25 -5.01 -15.35 -1.96
CA THR A 25 -5.24 -15.42 -3.41
C THR A 25 -4.52 -14.31 -4.18
N GLY A 26 -4.09 -13.25 -3.50
CA GLY A 26 -3.58 -12.02 -4.10
C GLY A 26 -4.67 -11.11 -4.69
N TYR A 27 -5.90 -11.61 -4.89
CA TYR A 27 -6.97 -10.83 -5.50
C TYR A 27 -7.64 -9.89 -4.51
N ARG A 28 -7.79 -8.64 -4.94
CA ARG A 28 -8.39 -7.57 -4.14
C ARG A 28 -9.79 -7.27 -4.60
N HIS A 29 -10.67 -7.07 -3.64
CA HIS A 29 -12.08 -6.84 -3.88
C HIS A 29 -12.53 -5.58 -3.15
N TYR A 30 -13.33 -4.78 -3.84
CA TYR A 30 -14.08 -3.67 -3.26
C TYR A 30 -15.35 -4.21 -2.62
N GLN A 31 -15.54 -3.98 -1.32
CA GLN A 31 -16.79 -4.29 -0.62
C GLN A 31 -17.90 -3.39 -1.16
N GLN A 32 -18.96 -3.99 -1.72
CA GLN A 32 -20.09 -3.24 -2.26
C GLN A 32 -21.16 -2.96 -1.22
N ARG A 33 -21.60 -4.00 -0.51
CA ARG A 33 -22.66 -3.89 0.50
C ARG A 33 -22.62 -5.07 1.46
N ILE A 34 -23.09 -4.81 2.67
CA ILE A 34 -23.49 -5.82 3.64
C ILE A 34 -25.01 -5.71 3.76
N GLY A 35 -25.70 -6.84 3.60
CA GLY A 35 -27.12 -6.96 3.77
C GLY A 35 -27.44 -7.87 4.95
N ASN A 36 -28.45 -7.50 5.71
CA ASN A 36 -29.07 -8.36 6.70
C ASN A 36 -30.50 -8.68 6.22
N PRO A 37 -30.70 -9.74 5.43
CA PRO A 37 -32.02 -10.06 4.89
C PRO A 37 -32.95 -10.43 6.05
N ILE A 38 -34.10 -9.76 6.14
CA ILE A 38 -35.09 -9.89 7.25
C ILE A 38 -35.53 -11.36 7.49
N LEU A 39 -35.41 -12.22 6.47
CA LEU A 39 -35.83 -13.63 6.49
C LEU A 39 -34.65 -14.62 6.60
N SER A 40 -33.42 -14.13 6.76
CA SER A 40 -32.20 -14.94 6.79
C SER A 40 -31.52 -14.78 8.14
N ASN A 41 -31.18 -15.89 8.79
CA ASN A 41 -30.31 -15.89 9.97
C ASN A 41 -28.83 -15.62 9.62
N ALA A 42 -28.55 -15.36 8.34
CA ALA A 42 -27.21 -15.10 7.83
C ALA A 42 -27.08 -13.69 7.29
N ILE A 43 -25.96 -13.05 7.63
CA ILE A 43 -25.52 -11.79 7.05
C ILE A 43 -24.91 -12.09 5.68
N VAL A 44 -25.28 -11.32 4.66
CA VAL A 44 -24.81 -11.51 3.29
C VAL A 44 -23.96 -10.32 2.88
N PHE A 45 -22.78 -10.56 2.34
CA PHE A 45 -21.93 -9.50 1.83
C PHE A 45 -21.52 -9.76 0.39
N TYR A 46 -21.24 -8.66 -0.31
CA TYR A 46 -20.89 -8.67 -1.73
C TYR A 46 -19.63 -7.84 -1.97
N GLY A 47 -18.77 -8.35 -2.86
CA GLY A 47 -17.58 -7.65 -3.32
C GLY A 47 -17.35 -7.84 -4.82
N LYS A 48 -16.67 -6.88 -5.42
CA LYS A 48 -16.23 -6.92 -6.82
C LYS A 48 -14.72 -6.80 -6.92
N CYS A 49 -14.09 -7.51 -7.85
CA CYS A 49 -12.66 -7.36 -8.09
C CYS A 49 -12.33 -5.89 -8.44
N ILE A 50 -11.29 -5.34 -7.79
CA ILE A 50 -10.89 -3.93 -7.95
C ILE A 50 -10.38 -3.61 -9.36
N GLN A 51 -9.91 -4.64 -10.08
CA GLN A 51 -9.37 -4.52 -11.43
C GLN A 51 -10.49 -4.56 -12.49
N ARG A 52 -11.77 -4.59 -12.11
CA ARG A 52 -12.85 -4.48 -13.09
C ARG A 52 -12.94 -3.06 -13.67
N PRO A 53 -13.28 -2.90 -14.94
CA PRO A 53 -13.47 -1.58 -15.54
C PRO A 53 -14.70 -0.85 -14.96
N ASP A 54 -15.76 -1.57 -14.57
CA ASP A 54 -16.98 -0.97 -14.02
C ASP A 54 -16.82 -0.45 -12.58
N THR A 55 -15.75 -0.84 -11.89
CA THR A 55 -15.41 -0.34 -10.54
C THR A 55 -14.51 0.89 -10.56
N GLN A 56 -14.05 1.35 -11.74
CA GLN A 56 -13.32 2.60 -11.86
C GLN A 56 -14.26 3.79 -11.71
N HIS A 57 -14.31 4.35 -10.50
CA HIS A 57 -14.93 5.65 -10.29
C HIS A 57 -13.84 6.73 -10.25
N PRO A 58 -14.09 7.92 -10.85
CA PRO A 58 -13.20 9.04 -10.70
C PRO A 58 -13.11 9.41 -9.22
N LEU A 59 -11.94 9.21 -8.62
CA LEU A 59 -11.68 9.65 -7.25
C LEU A 59 -11.76 11.17 -7.17
N ASN A 60 -12.37 11.67 -6.10
CA ASN A 60 -12.27 13.08 -5.73
C ASN A 60 -10.79 13.49 -5.68
N PRO A 61 -10.42 14.70 -6.12
CA PRO A 61 -9.01 15.13 -6.17
C PRO A 61 -8.26 14.95 -4.84
N ASN A 62 -8.95 15.11 -3.71
CA ASN A 62 -8.39 14.97 -2.36
C ASN A 62 -8.16 13.51 -1.93
N ASP A 63 -8.85 12.56 -2.56
CA ASP A 63 -8.75 11.12 -2.26
C ASP A 63 -7.77 10.40 -3.20
N ARG A 64 -7.17 11.14 -4.14
CA ARG A 64 -6.18 10.61 -5.09
C ARG A 64 -4.88 10.28 -4.36
N ARG A 65 -4.74 9.02 -3.95
CA ARG A 65 -3.43 8.46 -3.62
C ARG A 65 -2.66 8.23 -4.92
N ARG A 66 -1.44 8.76 -5.04
CA ARG A 66 -0.55 8.45 -6.17
C ARG A 66 -0.17 6.96 -6.12
N ASN A 67 -0.77 6.18 -7.01
CA ASN A 67 -0.25 4.86 -7.36
C ASN A 67 0.88 5.07 -8.38
N VAL A 68 2.00 4.37 -8.17
CA VAL A 68 3.23 4.48 -9.00
C VAL A 68 2.99 3.96 -10.42
N VAL A 69 1.99 3.11 -10.61
CA VAL A 69 1.57 2.51 -11.88
C VAL A 69 0.05 2.58 -11.98
N SER A 70 -0.48 2.89 -13.17
CA SER A 70 -1.92 2.80 -13.43
C SER A 70 -2.37 1.36 -13.22
N MET A 71 -3.41 1.15 -12.41
CA MET A 71 -3.94 -0.19 -12.18
C MET A 71 -4.60 -0.68 -13.48
N PRO A 72 -4.11 -1.76 -14.11
CA PRO A 72 -4.68 -2.30 -15.32
C PRO A 72 -6.06 -2.86 -15.00
N THR A 73 -7.00 -2.59 -15.90
CA THR A 73 -8.35 -3.14 -15.83
C THR A 73 -8.46 -4.41 -16.65
N TYR A 74 -9.17 -5.38 -16.10
CA TYR A 74 -9.54 -6.63 -16.75
C TYR A 74 -11.04 -6.82 -16.63
N ASP A 75 -11.72 -7.24 -17.70
CA ASP A 75 -13.13 -7.66 -17.63
C ASP A 75 -13.24 -9.06 -17.01
N CYS A 76 -12.68 -9.21 -15.81
CA CYS A 76 -12.61 -10.49 -15.11
C CYS A 76 -13.95 -10.92 -14.52
N ARG A 77 -14.91 -9.99 -14.45
CA ARG A 77 -16.20 -10.15 -13.76
C ARG A 77 -16.05 -10.76 -12.36
N GLY A 78 -14.90 -10.50 -11.72
CA GLY A 78 -14.55 -11.04 -10.42
C GLY A 78 -15.57 -10.60 -9.38
N GLU A 79 -16.21 -11.56 -8.71
CA GLU A 79 -17.24 -11.33 -7.70
C GLU A 79 -17.02 -12.23 -6.49
N ILE A 80 -17.28 -11.66 -5.31
CA ILE A 80 -17.32 -12.39 -4.05
C ILE A 80 -18.71 -12.23 -3.48
N THR A 81 -19.34 -13.35 -3.16
CA THR A 81 -20.54 -13.40 -2.33
C THR A 81 -20.23 -14.24 -1.11
N GLY A 82 -20.55 -13.72 0.07
CA GLY A 82 -20.37 -14.46 1.31
C GLY A 82 -21.62 -14.43 2.19
N HIS A 83 -21.83 -15.54 2.89
CA HIS A 83 -22.91 -15.70 3.86
C HIS A 83 -22.29 -16.07 5.22
N ILE A 84 -22.54 -15.25 6.23
CA ILE A 84 -22.02 -15.44 7.58
C ILE A 84 -23.15 -16.01 8.44
N HIS A 85 -23.01 -17.27 8.84
CA HIS A 85 -23.93 -17.97 9.73
C HIS A 85 -23.37 -17.97 11.14
N ARG A 86 -23.64 -16.90 11.91
CA ARG A 86 -23.13 -16.75 13.29
C ARG A 86 -23.66 -17.85 14.22
N ASP A 87 -24.91 -18.26 14.02
CA ASP A 87 -25.57 -19.34 14.77
C ASP A 87 -24.87 -20.70 14.61
N GLN A 88 -24.33 -20.96 13.43
CA GLN A 88 -23.70 -22.23 13.08
C GLN A 88 -22.17 -22.14 13.01
N ASN A 89 -21.60 -20.98 13.36
CA ASN A 89 -20.15 -20.71 13.40
C ASN A 89 -19.40 -21.02 12.08
N TRP A 90 -20.03 -20.75 10.93
CA TRP A 90 -19.41 -20.95 9.62
C TRP A 90 -19.72 -19.81 8.65
N ILE A 91 -18.85 -19.69 7.65
CA ILE A 91 -18.95 -18.69 6.59
C ILE A 91 -18.95 -19.44 5.26
N GLN A 92 -19.99 -19.25 4.46
CA GLN A 92 -19.99 -19.67 3.06
C GLN A 92 -19.36 -18.56 2.22
N LEU A 93 -18.39 -18.93 1.38
CA LEU A 93 -17.75 -18.02 0.44
C LEU A 93 -17.88 -18.57 -0.97
N THR A 94 -18.31 -17.73 -1.90
CA THR A 94 -18.30 -17.99 -3.33
C THR A 94 -17.49 -16.90 -3.99
N ILE A 95 -16.38 -17.29 -4.61
CA ILE A 95 -15.48 -16.41 -5.34
C ILE A 95 -15.51 -16.88 -6.80
N ASP A 96 -15.91 -15.99 -7.69
CA ASP A 96 -15.95 -16.26 -9.13
C ASP A 96 -15.05 -15.28 -9.86
N HIS A 97 -14.28 -15.77 -10.83
CA HIS A 97 -13.49 -14.99 -11.78
C HIS A 97 -13.65 -15.63 -13.16
N HIS A 98 -14.34 -14.93 -14.06
CA HIS A 98 -14.58 -15.41 -15.42
C HIS A 98 -13.31 -15.36 -16.28
N GLN A 99 -12.38 -14.47 -15.97
CA GLN A 99 -11.06 -14.40 -16.60
C GLN A 99 -9.97 -14.29 -15.54
N ASN A 100 -8.97 -15.16 -15.66
CA ASN A 100 -7.78 -15.07 -14.84
C ASN A 100 -6.91 -13.90 -15.32
N HIS A 101 -6.54 -13.03 -14.40
CA HIS A 101 -5.52 -12.00 -14.59
C HIS A 101 -4.54 -12.04 -13.45
N GLN A 102 -3.33 -11.51 -13.64
CA GLN A 102 -2.43 -11.43 -12.50
C GLN A 102 -2.97 -10.44 -11.46
N PRO A 103 -3.07 -10.86 -10.18
CA PRO A 103 -3.34 -9.93 -9.10
C PRO A 103 -2.19 -8.93 -9.02
N GLN A 104 -2.50 -7.63 -8.87
CA GLN A 104 -1.44 -6.65 -8.68
C GLN A 104 -0.94 -6.66 -7.24
N PRO A 105 0.39 -6.65 -7.02
CA PRO A 105 0.94 -6.37 -5.70
C PRO A 105 0.61 -4.92 -5.36
N THR A 106 -0.23 -4.72 -4.35
CA THR A 106 -0.61 -3.37 -3.90
C THR A 106 0.00 -2.99 -2.57
N GLN A 107 0.67 -3.91 -1.89
CA GLN A 107 1.58 -3.50 -0.84
C GLN A 107 2.71 -2.71 -1.50
N ARG A 108 2.79 -1.41 -1.17
CA ARG A 108 4.08 -0.73 -1.17
C ARG A 108 5.00 -1.69 -0.43
N VAL A 109 6.00 -2.23 -1.12
CA VAL A 109 6.99 -3.06 -0.44
C VAL A 109 7.70 -2.11 0.51
N PHE A 110 7.29 -2.13 1.77
CA PHE A 110 7.95 -1.36 2.80
C PHE A 110 9.34 -1.94 2.96
N LEU A 111 10.32 -1.05 3.06
CA LEU A 111 11.65 -1.48 3.43
C LEU A 111 11.58 -2.07 4.84
N THR A 112 12.24 -3.19 5.03
CA THR A 112 12.51 -3.77 6.35
C THR A 112 13.41 -2.81 7.16
N ASN A 113 13.42 -2.97 8.48
CA ASN A 113 14.30 -2.16 9.33
C ASN A 113 15.78 -2.31 8.93
N GLU A 114 16.22 -3.52 8.57
CA GLU A 114 17.60 -3.77 8.10
C GLU A 114 17.93 -2.96 6.83
N GLU A 115 16.99 -2.89 5.88
CA GLU A 115 17.16 -2.11 4.66
C GLU A 115 17.22 -0.61 4.95
N VAL A 116 16.39 -0.12 5.89
CA VAL A 116 16.40 1.29 6.31
C VAL A 116 17.70 1.65 7.05
N ASP A 117 18.16 0.77 7.94
CA ASP A 117 19.41 0.94 8.69
C ASP A 117 20.60 1.01 7.72
N PHE A 118 20.66 0.10 6.74
CA PHE A 118 21.69 0.13 5.71
C PHE A 118 21.70 1.44 4.91
N LEU A 119 20.54 1.96 4.53
CA LEU A 119 20.43 3.22 3.81
C LEU A 119 20.90 4.41 4.67
N SER A 120 20.56 4.39 5.96
CA SER A 120 20.90 5.46 6.91
C SER A 120 22.40 5.49 7.20
N ASP A 121 23.01 4.33 7.47
CA ASP A 121 24.45 4.19 7.75
C ASP A 121 25.35 4.66 6.59
N ASN A 122 24.83 4.60 5.35
CA ASN A 122 25.57 4.94 4.14
C ASN A 122 25.08 6.25 3.50
N ALA A 123 24.17 6.98 4.15
CA ALA A 123 23.51 8.15 3.57
C ALA A 123 24.48 9.30 3.26
N THR A 124 25.48 9.50 4.13
CA THR A 124 26.49 10.56 4.03
C THR A 124 27.65 10.18 3.13
N THR A 125 27.99 8.89 3.03
CA THR A 125 29.15 8.40 2.29
C THR A 125 28.86 8.10 0.83
N MET A 126 27.58 7.91 0.46
CA MET A 126 27.18 7.52 -0.89
C MET A 126 26.11 8.46 -1.47
N THR A 127 26.19 8.66 -2.78
CA THR A 127 25.16 9.38 -3.53
C THR A 127 23.91 8.51 -3.72
N THR A 128 22.73 9.10 -3.93
CA THR A 128 21.48 8.34 -4.16
C THR A 128 21.59 7.29 -5.29
N PRO A 129 22.24 7.55 -6.43
CA PRO A 129 22.41 6.54 -7.48
C PRO A 129 23.26 5.34 -7.05
N GLU A 130 24.34 5.58 -6.30
CA GLU A 130 25.23 4.53 -5.79
C GLU A 130 24.53 3.70 -4.71
N LEU A 131 23.89 4.39 -3.76
CA LEU A 131 23.11 3.78 -2.69
C LEU A 131 22.01 2.88 -3.26
N TYR A 132 21.33 3.32 -4.33
CA TYR A 132 20.33 2.53 -5.03
C TYR A 132 20.92 1.27 -5.67
N ARG A 133 22.04 1.38 -6.40
CA ARG A 133 22.68 0.22 -7.05
C ARG A 133 23.11 -0.81 -6.01
N THR A 134 23.74 -0.39 -4.92
CA THR A 134 24.22 -1.29 -3.87
C THR A 134 23.05 -1.93 -3.11
N SER A 135 21.99 -1.17 -2.84
CA SER A 135 20.79 -1.70 -2.19
C SER A 135 20.10 -2.75 -3.05
N VAL A 136 19.98 -2.52 -4.36
CA VAL A 136 19.39 -3.50 -5.29
C VAL A 136 20.26 -4.76 -5.40
N GLN A 137 21.59 -4.63 -5.38
CA GLN A 137 22.51 -5.77 -5.38
C GLN A 137 22.42 -6.60 -4.10
N ARG A 138 22.23 -5.94 -2.95
CA ARG A 138 22.22 -6.59 -1.64
C ARG A 138 20.87 -7.19 -1.27
N PHE A 139 19.78 -6.47 -1.50
CA PHE A 139 18.45 -6.83 -1.01
C PHE A 139 17.49 -7.25 -2.12
N GLY A 140 17.70 -6.79 -3.35
CA GLY A 140 16.90 -7.19 -4.51
C GLY A 140 16.18 -6.03 -5.20
N ASN A 141 15.44 -6.37 -6.25
CA ASN A 141 14.81 -5.43 -7.17
C ASN A 141 13.51 -4.80 -6.67
N HIS A 142 13.04 -5.15 -5.46
CA HIS A 142 11.86 -4.53 -4.85
C HIS A 142 12.16 -3.14 -4.29
N ILE A 143 13.42 -2.82 -4.02
CA ILE A 143 13.85 -1.49 -3.57
C ILE A 143 13.76 -0.51 -4.74
N THR A 144 13.08 0.62 -4.54
CA THR A 144 12.95 1.66 -5.56
C THR A 144 13.86 2.86 -5.29
N ARG A 145 14.29 3.54 -6.35
CA ARG A 145 15.12 4.75 -6.24
C ARG A 145 14.45 5.87 -5.43
N ALA A 146 13.11 5.94 -5.46
CA ALA A 146 12.34 6.92 -4.67
C ALA A 146 12.41 6.63 -3.16
N GLN A 147 12.34 5.35 -2.75
CA GLN A 147 12.50 4.97 -1.35
C GLN A 147 13.91 5.27 -0.85
N VAL A 148 14.93 4.93 -1.65
CA VAL A 148 16.33 5.22 -1.34
C VAL A 148 16.56 6.73 -1.17
N TYR A 149 15.99 7.55 -2.07
CA TYR A 149 16.08 9.00 -1.96
C TYR A 149 15.43 9.53 -0.68
N HIS A 150 14.21 9.06 -0.37
CA HIS A 150 13.48 9.47 0.82
C HIS A 150 14.24 9.16 2.11
N TRP A 151 14.67 7.91 2.30
CA TRP A 151 15.38 7.48 3.51
C TRP A 151 16.77 8.10 3.63
N ARG A 152 17.47 8.29 2.50
CA ARG A 152 18.75 9.03 2.52
C ARG A 152 18.55 10.46 3.00
N LEU A 153 17.54 11.16 2.48
CA LEU A 153 17.22 12.52 2.92
C LEU A 153 16.85 12.58 4.40
N ASP A 154 16.03 11.64 4.86
CA ASP A 154 15.64 11.54 6.27
C ASP A 154 16.88 11.38 7.18
N ALA A 155 17.81 10.51 6.79
CA ALA A 155 19.06 10.29 7.53
C ALA A 155 19.99 11.51 7.57
N VAL A 156 20.06 12.30 6.49
CA VAL A 156 20.88 13.53 6.43
C VAL A 156 20.09 14.80 6.75
N GLN A 157 18.88 14.68 7.30
CA GLN A 157 17.99 15.82 7.57
C GLN A 157 18.64 16.86 8.46
N GLY A 158 19.44 16.43 9.45
CA GLY A 158 20.19 17.33 10.33
C GLY A 158 21.21 18.22 9.60
N GLU A 159 21.66 17.84 8.40
CA GLU A 159 22.65 18.59 7.62
C GLU A 159 22.03 19.75 6.84
N TYR A 160 20.76 19.64 6.42
CA TYR A 160 20.10 20.63 5.56
C TYR A 160 18.89 21.35 6.18
N LEU A 161 18.25 20.78 7.20
CA LEU A 161 17.10 21.41 7.85
C LEU A 161 17.57 22.49 8.83
N ARG A 162 17.08 23.72 8.64
CA ARG A 162 17.35 24.88 9.51
C ARG A 162 16.07 25.43 10.14
N ASP A 163 14.95 25.21 9.48
CA ASP A 163 13.63 25.66 9.92
C ASP A 163 12.57 24.64 9.48
N ASN A 164 11.44 24.58 10.18
CA ASN A 164 10.30 23.76 9.78
C ASN A 164 9.62 24.29 8.51
N ASP A 165 9.73 25.60 8.25
CA ASP A 165 9.36 26.19 6.97
C ASP A 165 10.41 25.86 5.91
N GLN A 166 10.01 25.12 4.88
CA GLN A 166 10.88 24.65 3.81
C GLN A 166 11.56 25.80 3.05
N PHE A 167 10.86 26.92 2.86
CA PHE A 167 11.40 28.08 2.14
C PHE A 167 12.43 28.80 3.00
N VAL A 168 12.16 28.98 4.29
CA VAL A 168 13.11 29.57 5.24
C VAL A 168 14.35 28.68 5.37
N SER A 169 14.16 27.38 5.50
CA SER A 169 15.25 26.40 5.60
C SER A 169 16.14 26.40 4.35
N ALA A 170 15.55 26.35 3.15
CA ALA A 170 16.30 26.36 1.90
C ALA A 170 17.09 27.67 1.72
N ARG A 171 16.49 28.81 2.07
CA ARG A 171 17.16 30.11 2.01
C ARG A 171 18.33 30.20 3.00
N ALA A 172 18.16 29.70 4.22
CA ALA A 172 19.22 29.66 5.22
C ALA A 172 20.40 28.79 4.74
N LEU A 173 20.10 27.62 4.17
CA LEU A 173 21.11 26.71 3.64
C LEU A 173 21.90 27.33 2.47
N LEU A 174 21.21 27.94 1.51
CA LEU A 174 21.85 28.62 0.37
C LEU A 174 22.77 29.77 0.80
N ASN A 175 22.33 30.53 1.81
CA ASN A 175 23.14 31.61 2.40
C ASN A 175 24.37 31.07 3.15
N GLU A 176 24.26 29.93 3.81
CA GLU A 176 25.39 29.27 4.50
C GLU A 176 26.39 28.67 3.50
N TRP A 177 25.92 28.17 2.36
CA TRP A 177 26.72 27.43 1.38
C TRP A 177 27.16 28.25 0.16
N ASN A 178 26.95 29.57 0.17
CA ASN A 178 27.38 30.49 -0.90
C ASN A 178 27.00 30.00 -2.32
N ASP A 179 25.74 29.57 -2.51
CA ASP A 179 25.22 29.10 -3.80
C ASP A 179 25.87 27.81 -4.38
N CYS A 180 26.60 27.02 -3.59
CA CYS A 180 27.04 25.68 -4.02
C CYS A 180 25.85 24.69 -4.07
N GLY A 181 25.78 23.88 -5.11
CA GLY A 181 24.70 22.90 -5.29
C GLY A 181 24.77 21.76 -4.26
N PHE A 182 23.63 21.17 -3.89
CA PHE A 182 23.54 20.08 -2.91
C PHE A 182 24.39 18.84 -3.29
N GLU A 183 24.70 18.62 -4.57
CA GLU A 183 25.58 17.53 -5.01
C GLU A 183 27.08 17.85 -4.94
N GLU A 184 27.47 19.09 -4.60
CA GLU A 184 28.87 19.54 -4.55
C GLU A 184 29.44 19.57 -3.13
N VAL A 185 28.62 19.29 -2.12
CA VAL A 185 29.05 19.22 -0.71
C VAL A 185 29.62 17.83 -0.43
N ARG A 186 30.93 17.78 -0.21
CA ARG A 186 31.71 16.60 0.25
C ARG A 186 32.01 16.69 1.73
#